data_AF-A0A2S2Q7H2-F1
#
_entry.id   AF-A0A2S2Q7H2-F1
#
_cell.length_a   1.000
_cell.length_b   1.000
_cell.length_c   1.000
_cell.angle_alpha   90.00
_cell.angle_beta   90.00
_cell.angle_gamma   90.00
#
_symmetry.space_group_name_H-M   'P 1'
#
loop_
_entity.id
_entity.type
_entity.pdbx_description
1 polymer ?
#
loop_
_entity_poly.entity_id
_entity_poly.type
_entity_poly.pdbx_seq_one_letter_code
_entity_poly.pdbx_strand_id
1 'polypeptide(L)'
;MLTKRAQGRKKFGRKNFKQRYFKLTTRDLSYAKQKGKESLCTITLSDILAVERLQQESFNKNNMFQIIQPERILYIQANNCVEEKEWVDLLTKMCFSNSKRLTLYHPAAFINGTWLCCKSNNERTKGCQEVSTSVDHIQTSSVDVDRELSRIHALCVTNIDRFDNVLKACECKAVYPGDRLCLPILIEDPKTTFITLSTLREIIYTLEQEHRTVLRTIARETKYGS
;
A
#
# COMPACT_ATOMS: atom_id res chain seq x y z
N MET A 1 -17.78 9.01 -4.03
CA MET A 1 -18.85 8.05 -4.43
C MET A 1 -18.39 7.42 -5.73
N LEU A 2 -18.53 6.11 -5.92
CA LEU A 2 -18.07 5.46 -7.17
C LEU A 2 -19.23 4.77 -7.89
N THR A 3 -19.08 4.56 -9.19
CA THR A 3 -20.12 3.93 -10.02
C THR A 3 -19.71 2.51 -10.37
N LYS A 4 -20.37 1.50 -9.80
CA LYS A 4 -20.06 0.09 -10.07
C LYS A 4 -20.98 -0.54 -11.09
N ARG A 5 -20.46 -1.43 -11.94
CA ARG A 5 -21.29 -2.27 -12.82
C ARG A 5 -22.04 -3.34 -12.00
N ALA A 6 -23.31 -3.56 -12.31
CA ALA A 6 -24.06 -4.68 -11.76
C ALA A 6 -23.62 -6.00 -12.40
N GLN A 7 -23.41 -7.02 -11.58
CA GLN A 7 -22.94 -8.34 -12.02
C GLN A 7 -24.05 -9.27 -12.54
N GLY A 8 -25.30 -8.81 -12.60
CA GLY A 8 -26.39 -9.61 -13.17
C GLY A 8 -26.76 -10.86 -12.36
N ARG A 9 -26.57 -10.86 -11.04
CA ARG A 9 -26.90 -12.00 -10.13
C ARG A 9 -28.36 -12.46 -10.16
N LYS A 10 -29.27 -11.72 -10.81
CA LYS A 10 -30.69 -12.11 -11.00
C LYS A 10 -30.86 -12.60 -12.44
N LYS A 11 -31.60 -13.70 -12.66
CA LYS A 11 -31.86 -14.32 -13.98
C LYS A 11 -32.27 -13.33 -15.08
N PHE A 12 -32.96 -12.24 -14.75
CA PHE A 12 -33.40 -11.19 -15.68
C PHE A 12 -32.85 -9.79 -15.36
N GLY A 13 -31.83 -9.69 -14.50
CA GLY A 13 -31.31 -8.41 -14.04
C GLY A 13 -30.44 -7.72 -15.08
N ARG A 14 -30.87 -6.54 -15.56
CA ARG A 14 -30.04 -5.68 -16.43
C ARG A 14 -28.70 -5.35 -15.75
N LYS A 15 -27.59 -5.55 -16.47
CA LYS A 15 -26.22 -5.25 -16.02
C LYS A 15 -25.92 -3.74 -16.11
N ASN A 16 -26.64 -2.96 -15.31
CA ASN A 16 -26.51 -1.49 -15.29
C ASN A 16 -25.43 -1.01 -14.32
N PHE A 17 -24.88 0.17 -14.60
CA PHE A 17 -24.00 0.90 -13.68
C PHE A 17 -24.83 1.59 -12.58
N LYS A 18 -24.35 1.53 -11.34
CA LYS A 18 -25.03 2.15 -10.20
C LYS A 18 -24.03 2.82 -9.27
N GLN A 19 -24.31 4.07 -8.91
CA GLN A 19 -23.53 4.81 -7.93
C GLN A 19 -23.67 4.16 -6.54
N ARG A 20 -22.55 3.98 -5.83
CA ARG A 20 -22.49 3.36 -4.51
C ARG A 20 -21.48 4.11 -3.65
N TYR A 21 -21.75 4.12 -2.35
CA TYR A 21 -20.79 4.59 -1.37
C TYR A 21 -19.81 3.46 -1.09
N PHE A 22 -18.55 3.65 -1.47
CA PHE A 22 -17.47 2.72 -1.16
C PHE A 22 -16.76 3.17 0.12
N LYS A 23 -16.44 2.21 0.97
CA LYS A 23 -15.69 2.40 2.20
C LYS A 23 -14.55 1.39 2.22
N LEU A 24 -13.34 1.90 2.32
CA LEU A 24 -12.13 1.09 2.50
C LEU A 24 -11.68 1.19 3.95
N THR A 25 -11.31 0.05 4.53
CA THR A 25 -10.69 -0.07 5.84
C THR A 25 -9.37 -0.82 5.71
N THR A 26 -8.67 -1.04 6.82
CA THR A 26 -7.46 -1.88 6.83
C THR A 26 -7.76 -3.38 6.69
N ARG A 27 -9.03 -3.79 6.73
CA ARG A 27 -9.45 -5.19 6.69
C ARG A 27 -10.30 -5.54 5.47
N ASP A 28 -11.11 -4.59 5.02
CA ASP A 28 -12.10 -4.82 3.97
C ASP A 28 -12.38 -3.60 3.10
N LEU A 29 -12.88 -3.90 1.89
CA LEU A 29 -13.55 -2.96 1.00
C LEU A 29 -15.05 -3.30 1.00
N SER A 30 -15.88 -2.34 1.38
CA SER A 30 -17.33 -2.49 1.38
C SER A 30 -18.02 -1.44 0.52
N TYR A 31 -19.24 -1.73 0.06
CA TYR A 31 -20.07 -0.74 -0.61
C TYR A 31 -21.54 -0.79 -0.19
N ALA A 32 -22.15 0.39 -0.03
CA ALA A 32 -23.54 0.58 0.37
C ALA A 32 -24.31 1.43 -0.66
N LYS A 33 -25.64 1.49 -0.54
CA LYS A 33 -26.47 2.37 -1.39
C LYS A 33 -26.05 3.84 -1.22
N GLN A 34 -25.82 4.25 0.03
CA GLN A 34 -25.47 5.61 0.45
C GLN A 34 -24.60 5.55 1.70
N LYS A 35 -23.96 6.67 2.06
CA LYS A 35 -23.18 6.80 3.30
C LYS A 35 -24.07 6.54 4.52
N GLY A 36 -23.57 5.80 5.50
CA GLY A 36 -24.30 5.46 6.73
C GLY A 36 -25.38 4.38 6.58
N LYS A 37 -25.58 3.81 5.39
CA LYS A 37 -26.46 2.65 5.18
C LYS A 37 -25.68 1.34 5.29
N GLU A 38 -26.40 0.25 5.53
CA GLU A 38 -25.85 -1.10 5.57
C GLU A 38 -25.12 -1.45 4.27
N SER A 39 -23.99 -2.14 4.42
CA SER A 39 -23.16 -2.62 3.32
C SER A 39 -23.92 -3.67 2.52
N LEU A 40 -24.04 -3.45 1.20
CA LEU A 40 -24.60 -4.43 0.28
C LEU A 40 -23.64 -5.59 0.00
N CYS A 41 -22.36 -5.36 0.22
CA CYS A 41 -21.30 -6.33 0.07
C CYS A 41 -20.06 -5.82 0.81
N THR A 42 -19.33 -6.76 1.39
CA THR A 42 -18.00 -6.56 1.96
C THR A 42 -17.08 -7.57 1.29
N ILE A 43 -15.88 -7.11 0.93
CA ILE A 43 -14.82 -7.90 0.29
C ILE A 43 -13.63 -7.81 1.23
N THR A 44 -13.15 -8.94 1.76
CA THR A 44 -11.93 -8.91 2.58
C THR A 44 -10.74 -8.56 1.69
N LEU A 45 -9.79 -7.80 2.23
CA LEU A 45 -8.62 -7.43 1.42
C LEU A 45 -7.81 -8.65 0.98
N SER A 46 -7.79 -9.73 1.77
CA SER A 46 -7.15 -11.00 1.41
C SER A 46 -7.76 -11.71 0.21
N ASP A 47 -9.03 -11.43 -0.10
CA ASP A 47 -9.73 -12.01 -1.26
C ASP A 47 -9.49 -11.20 -2.55
N ILE A 48 -8.82 -10.05 -2.46
CA ILE A 48 -8.46 -9.26 -3.64
C ILE A 48 -7.21 -9.86 -4.28
N LEU A 49 -7.39 -10.38 -5.49
CA LEU A 49 -6.34 -11.06 -6.25
C LEU A 49 -5.48 -10.09 -7.08
N ALA A 50 -6.09 -9.03 -7.59
CA ALA A 50 -5.42 -7.94 -8.30
C ALA A 50 -6.37 -6.73 -8.43
N VAL A 51 -5.78 -5.54 -8.55
CA VAL A 51 -6.49 -4.28 -8.80
C VAL A 51 -5.77 -3.56 -9.92
N GLU A 52 -6.47 -3.31 -11.02
CA GLU A 52 -5.86 -2.78 -12.24
C GLU A 52 -6.79 -1.81 -12.95
N ARG A 53 -6.22 -0.94 -13.78
CA ARG A 53 -7.00 -0.13 -14.71
C ARG A 53 -7.74 -1.01 -15.71
N LEU A 54 -8.88 -0.54 -16.17
CA LEU A 54 -9.68 -1.20 -17.20
C LEU A 54 -9.64 -0.36 -18.49
N GLN A 55 -9.35 -1.01 -19.60
CA GLN A 55 -9.39 -0.42 -20.94
C GLN A 55 -10.76 0.20 -21.24
N GLN A 56 -10.75 1.43 -21.75
CA GLN A 56 -11.93 2.27 -21.97
C GLN A 56 -12.95 1.59 -22.89
N GLU A 57 -12.47 0.85 -23.88
CA GLU A 57 -13.22 0.11 -24.90
C GLU A 57 -14.12 -0.97 -24.28
N SER A 58 -13.85 -1.37 -23.03
CA SER A 58 -14.67 -2.34 -22.32
C SER A 58 -16.11 -1.88 -22.17
N PHE A 59 -16.33 -0.61 -21.84
CA PHE A 59 -17.67 -0.07 -21.57
C PHE A 59 -17.89 1.32 -22.18
N ASN A 60 -16.96 1.79 -23.02
CA ASN A 60 -16.89 3.17 -23.52
C ASN A 60 -16.97 4.18 -22.36
N LYS A 61 -16.17 3.95 -21.32
CA LYS A 61 -16.15 4.74 -20.08
C LYS A 61 -14.72 4.98 -19.62
N ASN A 62 -14.46 6.23 -19.24
CA ASN A 62 -13.17 6.66 -18.69
C ASN A 62 -13.11 6.38 -17.18
N ASN A 63 -11.89 6.46 -16.65
CA ASN A 63 -11.59 6.38 -15.22
C ASN A 63 -12.11 5.08 -14.60
N MET A 64 -11.93 3.98 -15.32
CA MET A 64 -12.41 2.67 -14.93
C MET A 64 -11.26 1.80 -14.45
N PHE A 65 -11.55 1.07 -13.39
CA PHE A 65 -10.65 0.07 -12.83
C PHE A 65 -11.45 -1.19 -12.45
N GLN A 66 -10.73 -2.27 -12.21
CA GLN A 66 -11.28 -3.56 -11.87
C GLN A 66 -10.64 -4.12 -10.61
N ILE A 67 -11.47 -4.77 -9.80
CA ILE A 67 -11.04 -5.53 -8.62
C ILE A 67 -11.37 -6.99 -8.88
N ILE A 68 -10.32 -7.80 -8.97
CA ILE A 68 -10.40 -9.23 -9.29
C ILE A 68 -10.54 -10.02 -7.98
N GLN A 69 -11.63 -10.76 -7.84
CA GLN A 69 -11.89 -11.72 -6.76
C GLN A 69 -11.92 -13.15 -7.34
N PRO A 70 -11.79 -14.21 -6.51
CA PRO A 70 -11.80 -15.59 -6.99
C PRO A 70 -13.05 -15.95 -7.81
N GLU A 71 -14.23 -15.44 -7.42
CA GLU A 71 -15.50 -15.80 -8.03
C GLU A 71 -15.96 -14.82 -9.10
N ARG A 72 -15.41 -13.60 -9.13
CA ARG A 72 -15.95 -12.51 -9.97
C ARG A 72 -15.02 -11.32 -10.08
N ILE A 73 -15.21 -10.54 -11.14
CA ILE A 73 -14.57 -9.23 -11.30
C ILE A 73 -15.58 -8.12 -10.98
N LEU A 74 -15.13 -7.10 -10.25
CA LEU A 74 -15.90 -5.91 -9.96
C LEU A 74 -15.36 -4.74 -10.78
N TYR A 75 -16.14 -4.28 -11.76
CA TYR A 75 -15.81 -3.11 -12.57
C TYR A 75 -16.37 -1.84 -11.94
N ILE A 76 -15.51 -0.84 -11.75
CA ILE A 76 -15.81 0.41 -11.03
C ILE A 76 -15.34 1.60 -11.88
N GLN A 77 -16.15 2.64 -11.92
CA GLN A 77 -15.83 3.92 -12.52
C GLN A 77 -15.69 4.97 -11.40
N ALA A 78 -14.56 5.67 -11.38
CA ALA A 78 -14.32 6.85 -10.57
C ALA A 78 -14.82 8.13 -11.27
N ASN A 79 -14.93 9.23 -10.53
CA ASN A 79 -15.44 10.49 -11.07
C ASN A 79 -14.41 11.19 -11.97
N ASN A 80 -13.13 10.98 -11.72
CA ASN A 80 -12.01 11.52 -12.50
C ASN A 80 -10.79 10.59 -12.41
N CYS A 81 -9.74 10.90 -13.19
CA CYS A 81 -8.53 10.08 -13.25
C CYS A 81 -7.69 10.14 -11.96
N VAL A 82 -7.81 11.21 -11.17
CA VAL A 82 -7.11 11.34 -9.88
C VAL A 82 -7.73 10.38 -8.87
N GLU A 83 -9.06 10.41 -8.71
CA GLU A 83 -9.78 9.48 -7.83
C GLU A 83 -9.57 8.02 -8.27
N GLU A 84 -9.60 7.73 -9.58
CA GLU A 84 -9.28 6.40 -10.10
C GLU A 84 -7.89 5.92 -9.64
N LYS A 85 -6.89 6.77 -9.83
CA LYS A 85 -5.50 6.48 -9.48
C LYS A 85 -5.33 6.27 -7.98
N GLU A 86 -5.89 7.16 -7.15
CA GLU A 86 -5.85 7.01 -5.68
C GLU A 86 -6.44 5.67 -5.23
N TRP A 87 -7.57 5.24 -5.80
CA TRP A 87 -8.19 3.96 -5.48
C TRP A 87 -7.33 2.78 -5.92
N VAL A 88 -6.78 2.81 -7.13
CA VAL A 88 -5.90 1.75 -7.65
C VAL A 88 -4.64 1.65 -6.78
N ASP A 89 -3.95 2.75 -6.53
CA ASP A 89 -2.68 2.77 -5.80
C ASP A 89 -2.87 2.32 -4.35
N LEU A 90 -3.91 2.81 -3.67
CA LEU A 90 -4.19 2.46 -2.29
C LEU A 90 -4.55 0.97 -2.15
N LEU A 91 -5.44 0.45 -3.01
CA LEU A 91 -5.80 -0.97 -2.97
C LEU A 91 -4.63 -1.87 -3.36
N THR A 92 -3.85 -1.49 -4.37
CA THR A 92 -2.66 -2.25 -4.79
C THR A 92 -1.64 -2.34 -3.66
N LYS A 93 -1.39 -1.24 -2.94
CA LYS A 93 -0.51 -1.20 -1.77
C LYS A 93 -1.03 -2.08 -0.63
N MET A 94 -2.32 -1.97 -0.32
CA MET A 94 -2.96 -2.73 0.77
C MET A 94 -3.02 -4.23 0.49
N CYS A 95 -3.07 -4.63 -0.78
CA CYS A 95 -3.17 -6.04 -1.21
C CYS A 95 -1.83 -6.58 -1.76
N PHE A 96 -0.73 -5.86 -1.56
CA PHE A 96 0.57 -6.23 -2.14
C PHE A 96 1.11 -7.54 -1.59
N SER A 97 0.98 -7.75 -0.27
CA SER A 97 1.45 -8.95 0.43
C SER A 97 0.47 -10.11 0.43
N ASN A 98 -0.63 -10.03 -0.33
CA ASN A 98 -1.60 -11.11 -0.43
C ASN A 98 -0.95 -12.35 -1.08
N SER A 99 -0.96 -13.48 -0.38
CA SER A 99 -0.36 -14.74 -0.85
C SER A 99 -0.98 -15.30 -2.14
N LYS A 100 -2.24 -14.93 -2.44
CA LYS A 100 -2.99 -15.37 -3.61
C LYS A 100 -2.99 -14.34 -4.76
N ARG A 101 -2.12 -13.33 -4.71
CA ARG A 101 -2.06 -12.29 -5.74
C ARG A 101 -1.79 -12.90 -7.13
N LEU A 102 -2.53 -12.43 -8.14
CA LEU A 102 -2.32 -12.85 -9.52
C LEU A 102 -1.08 -12.18 -10.10
N THR A 103 -0.38 -12.91 -10.98
CA THR A 103 0.70 -12.37 -11.81
C THR A 103 0.20 -11.86 -13.16
N LEU A 104 -0.93 -12.41 -13.64
CA LEU A 104 -1.54 -12.06 -14.92
C LEU A 104 -3.02 -11.69 -14.74
N TYR A 105 -3.49 -10.71 -15.50
CA TYR A 105 -4.88 -10.26 -15.53
C TYR A 105 -5.36 -9.97 -16.97
N HIS A 106 -6.66 -9.70 -17.11
CA HIS A 106 -7.25 -9.26 -18.38
C HIS A 106 -7.49 -7.75 -18.34
N PRO A 107 -6.88 -6.93 -19.21
CA PRO A 107 -7.01 -5.47 -19.18
C PRO A 107 -8.36 -4.97 -19.70
N ALA A 108 -9.15 -5.82 -20.39
CA ALA A 108 -10.47 -5.48 -20.89
C ALA A 108 -11.53 -6.47 -20.41
N ALA A 109 -12.80 -6.06 -20.40
CA ALA A 109 -13.89 -6.86 -19.85
C ALA A 109 -14.29 -8.07 -20.73
N PHE A 110 -14.81 -9.10 -20.08
CA PHE A 110 -15.51 -10.22 -20.74
C PHE A 110 -16.94 -9.81 -21.10
N ILE A 111 -17.25 -9.75 -22.39
CA ILE A 111 -18.53 -9.28 -22.93
C ILE A 111 -18.96 -10.19 -24.08
N ASN A 112 -20.24 -10.56 -24.10
CA ASN A 112 -20.84 -11.40 -25.15
C ASN A 112 -20.11 -12.73 -25.39
N GLY A 113 -19.54 -13.32 -24.33
CA GLY A 113 -18.86 -14.62 -24.42
C GLY A 113 -17.38 -14.52 -24.79
N THR A 114 -16.80 -13.32 -24.90
CA THR A 114 -15.40 -13.14 -25.31
C THR A 114 -14.69 -12.08 -24.48
N TRP A 115 -13.41 -12.30 -24.18
CA TRP A 115 -12.51 -11.29 -23.62
C TRP A 115 -12.13 -10.26 -24.69
N LEU A 116 -12.39 -8.99 -24.45
CA LEU A 116 -12.10 -7.96 -25.45
C LEU A 116 -10.60 -7.76 -25.71
N CYS A 117 -9.74 -8.10 -24.75
CA CYS A 117 -8.28 -7.99 -24.82
C CYS A 117 -7.64 -9.09 -25.67
N CYS A 118 -7.82 -10.36 -25.29
CA CYS A 118 -7.16 -11.52 -25.92
C CYS A 118 -8.05 -12.34 -26.86
N LYS A 119 -9.32 -11.94 -27.02
CA LYS A 119 -10.34 -12.65 -27.82
C LYS A 119 -10.61 -14.10 -27.38
N SER A 120 -10.23 -14.48 -26.16
CA SER A 120 -10.55 -15.80 -25.61
C SER A 120 -12.04 -15.90 -25.27
N ASN A 121 -12.67 -17.03 -25.63
CA ASN A 121 -14.09 -17.29 -25.39
C ASN A 121 -14.40 -17.96 -24.04
N ASN A 122 -13.37 -18.17 -23.21
CA ASN A 122 -13.52 -18.77 -21.90
C ASN A 122 -13.24 -17.73 -20.81
N GLU A 123 -14.26 -17.43 -20.00
CA GLU A 123 -14.16 -16.47 -18.89
C GLU A 123 -13.10 -16.89 -17.84
N ARG A 124 -12.78 -18.19 -17.74
CA ARG A 124 -11.81 -18.72 -16.77
C ARG A 124 -10.38 -18.82 -17.29
N THR A 125 -10.11 -18.36 -18.52
CA THR A 125 -8.75 -18.34 -19.07
C THR A 125 -7.85 -17.42 -18.23
N LYS A 126 -6.59 -17.82 -18.04
CA LYS A 126 -5.57 -16.99 -17.38
C LYS A 126 -5.47 -15.61 -18.04
N GLY A 127 -5.10 -14.60 -17.25
CA GLY A 127 -4.87 -13.24 -17.74
C GLY A 127 -3.88 -13.18 -18.90
N CYS A 128 -4.03 -12.18 -19.77
CA CYS A 128 -3.17 -11.97 -20.93
C CYS A 128 -2.14 -10.84 -20.76
N GLN A 129 -2.12 -10.15 -19.62
CA GLN A 129 -1.18 -9.08 -19.32
C GLN A 129 -0.67 -9.19 -17.87
N GLU A 130 0.56 -8.76 -17.61
CA GLU A 130 1.16 -8.76 -16.27
C GLU A 130 0.50 -7.74 -15.34
N VAL A 131 0.29 -8.14 -14.09
CA VAL A 131 -0.22 -7.27 -13.03
C VAL A 131 0.85 -6.25 -12.65
N SER A 132 0.45 -4.99 -12.52
CA SER A 132 1.31 -3.87 -12.18
C SER A 132 1.95 -4.10 -10.80
N THR A 133 3.24 -3.80 -10.68
CA THR A 133 3.95 -3.91 -9.40
C THR A 133 3.70 -2.67 -8.55
N SER A 134 3.73 -2.81 -7.22
CA SER A 134 3.53 -1.66 -6.33
C SER A 134 4.55 -0.54 -6.56
N VAL A 135 5.73 -0.86 -7.09
CA VAL A 135 6.80 0.11 -7.39
C VAL A 135 6.37 1.06 -8.52
N ASP A 136 5.67 0.53 -9.53
CA ASP A 136 5.15 1.32 -10.66
C ASP A 136 4.08 2.34 -10.20
N HIS A 137 3.36 2.03 -9.12
CA HIS A 137 2.32 2.89 -8.54
C HIS A 137 2.87 3.93 -7.54
N ILE A 138 3.94 3.60 -6.80
CA ILE A 138 4.57 4.47 -5.79
C ILE A 138 5.25 5.70 -6.44
N GLN A 139 5.62 5.63 -7.71
CA GLN A 139 6.21 6.76 -8.46
C GLN A 139 5.31 8.01 -8.57
N THR A 140 4.12 8.00 -7.97
CA THR A 140 3.11 9.03 -8.19
C THR A 140 2.71 9.85 -6.97
N SER A 141 3.20 9.47 -5.78
CA SER A 141 3.33 10.39 -4.66
C SER A 141 4.77 10.91 -4.69
N SER A 142 4.96 12.19 -4.97
CA SER A 142 6.25 12.89 -4.81
C SER A 142 6.63 12.89 -3.33
N VAL A 143 7.03 11.73 -2.80
CA VAL A 143 7.65 11.64 -1.50
C VAL A 143 9.00 12.32 -1.68
N ASP A 144 9.12 13.50 -1.11
CA ASP A 144 10.41 14.16 -0.96
C ASP A 144 11.25 13.29 -0.03
N VAL A 145 12.06 12.43 -0.66
CA VAL A 145 12.87 11.41 0.01
C VAL A 145 13.83 12.10 0.98
N ASP A 146 14.35 13.27 0.61
CA ASP A 146 15.27 14.04 1.43
C ASP A 146 14.56 14.59 2.67
N ARG A 147 13.32 15.08 2.52
CA ARG A 147 12.52 15.56 3.66
C ARG A 147 12.11 14.44 4.60
N GLU A 148 11.68 13.29 4.08
CA GLU A 148 11.31 12.15 4.91
C GLU A 148 12.54 11.53 5.60
N LEU A 149 13.67 11.43 4.91
CA LEU A 149 14.94 11.01 5.52
C LEU A 149 15.34 11.96 6.64
N SER A 150 15.26 13.28 6.41
CA SER A 150 15.54 14.29 7.43
C SER A 150 14.62 14.16 8.65
N ARG A 151 13.33 13.89 8.43
CA ARG A 151 12.35 13.69 9.50
C ARG A 151 12.62 12.42 10.32
N ILE A 152 12.94 11.31 9.65
CA ILE A 152 13.29 10.04 10.31
C ILE A 152 14.58 10.20 11.12
N HIS A 153 15.61 10.81 10.52
CA HIS A 153 16.87 11.11 11.19
C HIS A 153 16.67 11.96 12.44
N ALA A 154 15.94 13.08 12.34
CA ALA A 154 15.64 13.95 13.48
C ALA A 154 14.89 13.21 14.61
N LEU A 155 13.91 12.36 14.26
CA LEU A 155 13.17 11.55 15.22
C LEU A 155 14.09 10.55 15.95
N CYS A 156 14.96 9.89 15.20
CA CYS A 156 15.94 8.94 15.71
C CYS A 156 16.94 9.60 16.66
N VAL A 157 17.55 10.72 16.26
CA VAL A 157 18.50 11.48 17.09
C VAL A 157 17.82 11.98 18.38
N THR A 158 16.60 12.52 18.28
CA THR A 158 15.84 13.02 19.45
C THR A 158 15.55 11.92 20.47
N ASN A 159 15.45 10.66 20.03
CA ASN A 159 15.11 9.54 20.89
C ASN A 159 16.30 8.62 21.19
N ILE A 160 17.53 8.98 20.82
CA ILE A 160 18.70 8.09 20.89
C ILE A 160 18.94 7.52 22.31
N ASP A 161 18.66 8.29 23.36
CA ASP A 161 18.78 7.83 24.76
C ASP A 161 17.83 6.66 25.07
N ARG A 162 16.66 6.63 24.41
CA ARG A 162 15.71 5.50 24.54
C ARG A 162 16.25 4.26 23.86
N PHE A 163 16.96 4.40 22.74
CA PHE A 163 17.63 3.29 22.07
C PHE A 163 18.70 2.71 22.99
N ASP A 164 19.53 3.56 23.59
CA ASP A 164 20.58 3.14 24.54
C ASP A 164 20.00 2.42 25.76
N ASN A 165 18.86 2.89 26.29
CA ASN A 165 18.18 2.22 27.41
C ASN A 165 17.64 0.83 27.02
N VAL A 166 17.10 0.68 25.81
CA VAL A 166 16.64 -0.63 25.31
C VAL A 166 17.82 -1.56 25.04
N LEU A 167 18.92 -1.05 24.46
CA LEU A 167 20.14 -1.81 24.26
C LEU A 167 20.72 -2.34 25.57
N LYS A 168 20.84 -1.50 26.60
CA LYS A 168 21.28 -1.91 27.95
C LYS A 168 20.37 -2.98 28.55
N ALA A 169 19.06 -2.84 28.40
CA ALA A 169 18.12 -3.85 28.90
C ALA A 169 18.21 -5.18 28.14
N CYS A 170 18.50 -5.15 26.84
CA CYS A 170 18.78 -6.35 26.05
C CYS A 170 20.07 -7.04 26.52
N GLU A 171 21.14 -6.30 26.79
CA GLU A 171 22.40 -6.83 27.32
C GLU A 171 22.21 -7.48 28.70
N CYS A 172 21.54 -6.79 29.63
CA CYS A 172 21.31 -7.33 30.96
C CYS A 172 20.46 -8.61 30.94
N LYS A 173 19.43 -8.69 30.09
CA LYS A 173 18.61 -9.90 29.93
C LYS A 173 19.37 -11.06 29.25
N ALA A 174 20.33 -10.77 28.39
CA ALA A 174 21.16 -11.79 27.74
C ALA A 174 22.17 -12.42 28.71
N VAL A 175 22.67 -11.64 29.69
CA VAL A 175 23.66 -12.09 30.68
C VAL A 175 23.00 -12.66 31.94
N TYR A 176 21.89 -12.06 32.39
CA TYR A 176 21.16 -12.47 33.59
C TYR A 176 19.67 -12.68 33.26
N PRO A 177 19.25 -13.91 32.87
CA PRO A 177 17.87 -14.21 32.47
C PRO A 177 16.83 -13.99 33.58
N GLY A 178 17.27 -13.84 34.83
CA GLY A 178 16.41 -13.64 36.00
C GLY A 178 16.21 -12.19 36.44
N ASP A 179 16.94 -11.22 35.88
CA ASP A 179 16.92 -9.84 36.37
C ASP A 179 15.97 -8.96 35.55
N ARG A 180 14.84 -8.56 36.16
CA ARG A 180 13.84 -7.71 35.51
C ARG A 180 14.23 -6.24 35.66
N LEU A 181 15.10 -5.75 34.79
CA LEU A 181 15.13 -4.31 34.53
C LEU A 181 13.77 -3.87 33.98
N CYS A 182 13.07 -3.05 34.76
CA CYS A 182 11.75 -2.49 34.49
C CYS A 182 11.78 -1.53 33.30
N LEU A 183 11.86 -2.06 32.08
CA LEU A 183 11.32 -1.34 30.93
C LEU A 183 9.81 -1.64 30.83
N PRO A 184 8.96 -0.64 30.55
CA PRO A 184 7.52 -0.84 30.37
C PRO A 184 7.16 -1.63 29.09
N ILE A 185 8.15 -2.22 28.42
CA ILE A 185 8.03 -2.82 27.09
C ILE A 185 8.50 -4.28 27.16
N LEU A 186 7.66 -5.19 26.69
CA LEU A 186 8.02 -6.60 26.51
C LEU A 186 8.91 -6.72 25.27
N ILE A 187 10.10 -7.31 25.44
CA ILE A 187 11.04 -7.59 24.35
C ILE A 187 10.95 -9.10 24.07
N GLU A 188 10.34 -9.47 22.94
CA GLU A 188 10.09 -10.88 22.56
C GLU A 188 11.39 -11.61 22.17
N ASP A 189 12.24 -10.97 21.37
CA ASP A 189 13.55 -11.49 20.98
C ASP A 189 14.67 -10.47 21.28
N PRO A 190 15.31 -10.58 22.46
CA PRO A 190 16.38 -9.67 22.87
C PRO A 190 17.59 -9.66 21.93
N LYS A 191 17.93 -10.79 21.30
CA LYS A 191 19.13 -10.90 20.44
C LYS A 191 18.93 -10.16 19.13
N THR A 192 17.82 -10.44 18.43
CA THR A 192 17.49 -9.74 17.18
C THR A 192 17.25 -8.27 17.43
N THR A 193 16.54 -7.92 18.51
CA THR A 193 16.30 -6.53 18.90
C THR A 193 17.62 -5.78 19.14
N PHE A 194 18.58 -6.39 19.85
CA PHE A 194 19.89 -5.80 20.10
C PHE A 194 20.65 -5.54 18.79
N ILE A 195 20.72 -6.53 17.90
CA ILE A 195 21.40 -6.40 16.59
C ILE A 195 20.76 -5.26 15.79
N THR A 196 19.45 -5.27 15.61
CA THR A 196 18.74 -4.25 14.82
C THR A 196 18.94 -2.84 15.39
N LEU A 197 18.81 -2.67 16.70
CA LEU A 197 18.98 -1.35 17.32
C LEU A 197 20.43 -0.87 17.27
N SER A 198 21.40 -1.78 17.42
CA SER A 198 22.83 -1.45 17.30
C SER A 198 23.17 -0.99 15.89
N THR A 199 22.72 -1.74 14.87
CA THR A 199 22.92 -1.34 13.46
C THR A 199 22.27 0.01 13.16
N LEU A 200 21.04 0.22 13.63
CA LEU A 200 20.33 1.48 13.42
C LEU A 200 21.05 2.66 14.09
N ARG A 201 21.57 2.46 15.31
CA ARG A 201 22.36 3.46 16.05
C ARG A 201 23.64 3.86 15.31
N GLU A 202 24.39 2.89 14.79
CA GLU A 202 25.61 3.16 14.00
C GLU A 202 25.31 3.95 12.73
N ILE A 203 24.23 3.62 12.02
CA ILE A 203 23.79 4.38 10.84
C ILE A 203 23.46 5.82 11.22
N ILE A 204 22.70 6.03 12.31
CA ILE A 204 22.34 7.38 12.78
C ILE A 204 23.59 8.20 13.12
N TYR A 205 24.57 7.62 13.84
CA TYR A 205 25.79 8.35 14.16
C TYR A 205 26.62 8.69 12.93
N THR A 206 26.70 7.78 11.97
CA THR A 206 27.42 8.03 10.71
C THR A 206 26.78 9.20 9.96
N LEU A 207 25.46 9.17 9.79
CA LEU A 207 24.70 10.24 9.14
C LEU A 207 24.83 11.59 9.86
N GLU A 208 24.78 11.59 11.20
CA GLU A 208 24.93 12.80 12.02
C GLU A 208 26.35 13.39 11.88
N GLN A 209 27.39 12.55 11.82
CA GLN A 209 28.77 13.00 11.61
C GLN A 209 28.96 13.62 10.23
N GLU A 210 28.43 12.98 9.18
CA GLU A 210 28.45 13.51 7.82
C GLU A 210 27.72 14.86 7.75
N HIS A 211 26.53 14.95 8.34
CA HIS A 211 25.74 16.17 8.37
C HIS A 211 26.48 17.33 9.06
N ARG A 212 27.09 17.07 10.22
CA ARG A 212 27.90 18.08 10.92
C ARG A 212 29.13 18.49 10.12
N THR A 213 29.75 17.55 9.40
CA THR A 213 30.91 17.85 8.55
C THR A 213 30.53 18.78 7.41
N VAL A 214 29.42 18.48 6.72
CA VAL A 214 28.87 19.34 5.65
C VAL A 214 28.53 20.74 6.19
N LEU A 215 27.83 20.84 7.32
CA LEU A 215 27.51 22.15 7.92
C LEU A 215 28.76 22.95 8.28
N ARG A 216 29.81 22.30 8.80
CA ARG A 216 31.09 22.96 9.10
C ARG A 216 31.79 23.43 7.84
N THR A 217 31.75 22.66 6.75
CA THR A 217 32.31 23.05 5.46
C THR A 217 31.57 24.26 4.89
N ILE A 218 30.24 24.22 4.87
CA ILE A 218 29.40 25.36 4.43
C ILE A 218 29.72 26.60 5.26
N ALA A 219 29.76 26.49 6.59
CA ALA A 219 30.08 27.63 7.47
C ALA A 219 31.48 28.22 7.23
N ARG A 220 32.46 27.41 6.81
CA ARG A 220 33.81 27.85 6.44
C ARG A 220 33.84 28.55 5.09
N GLU A 221 33.02 28.10 4.15
CA GLU A 221 32.91 28.64 2.79
C GLU A 221 32.06 29.92 2.74
N THR A 222 31.08 30.08 3.64
CA THR A 222 30.28 31.31 3.82
C THR A 222 31.05 32.40 4.58
N LYS A 223 32.28 32.71 4.16
CA LYS A 223 32.91 33.99 4.53
C LYS A 223 32.21 35.09 3.72
N TYR A 224 31.31 35.82 4.39
CA TYR A 224 30.83 37.10 3.88
C TYR A 224 32.04 37.99 3.58
N GLY A 225 32.08 38.53 2.36
CA GLY A 225 33.16 39.38 1.87
C GLY A 225 33.47 40.54 2.82
N SER A 226 34.76 40.82 2.97
CA SER A 226 35.27 42.10 3.48
C SER A 226 34.98 43.23 2.50
#